data_AF-A0A6J1N937-F1
#
_entry.id   AF-A0A6J1N937-F1
#
_cell.length_a   1.000
_cell.length_b   1.000
_cell.length_c   1.000
_cell.angle_alpha   90.00
_cell.angle_beta   90.00
_cell.angle_gamma   90.00
#
_symmetry.space_group_name_H-M   'P 1'
#
loop_
_entity.id
_entity.type
_entity.pdbx_description
1 polymer ?
#
loop_
_entity_poly.entity_id
_entity_poly.type
_entity_poly.pdbx_seq_one_letter_code
_entity_poly.pdbx_strand_id
1 'polypeptide(L)'
;MKLLFVLCLVALVGLSLADTKTHNRGCNYIMGRCSRECEEGTHSYGTGCGYLLPEATCDNPTPELDKRGKICDFSACYCDPPTVRDSATNKCVALEDCPKKEECEI
;
A
#
# COMPACT_ATOMS: atom_id res chain seq x y z
N MET A 1 -18.08 -43.91 5.79
CA MET A 1 -18.80 -42.95 4.91
C MET A 1 -19.11 -41.62 5.59
N LYS A 2 -19.75 -41.60 6.78
CA LYS A 2 -20.06 -40.35 7.50
C LYS A 2 -18.83 -39.50 7.85
N LEU A 3 -17.72 -40.13 8.25
CA LEU A 3 -16.47 -39.43 8.60
C LEU A 3 -15.84 -38.69 7.41
N LEU A 4 -15.92 -39.28 6.20
CA LEU A 4 -15.41 -38.65 4.97
C LEU A 4 -16.22 -37.41 4.60
N PHE A 5 -17.54 -37.45 4.80
CA PHE A 5 -18.41 -36.29 4.60
C PHE A 5 -18.09 -35.15 5.56
N VAL A 6 -17.83 -35.47 6.83
CA VAL A 6 -17.45 -34.46 7.84
C VAL A 6 -16.09 -33.84 7.50
N LEU A 7 -15.10 -34.65 7.11
CA LEU A 7 -13.79 -34.14 6.68
C LEU A 7 -13.88 -33.24 5.44
N CYS A 8 -14.70 -33.61 4.44
CA CYS A 8 -14.94 -32.77 3.27
C CYS A 8 -15.59 -31.43 3.64
N LEU A 9 -16.59 -31.45 4.53
CA LEU A 9 -17.25 -30.22 4.99
C LEU A 9 -16.28 -29.31 5.76
N VAL A 10 -15.45 -29.88 6.64
CA VAL A 10 -14.42 -29.11 7.37
C VAL A 10 -13.38 -28.54 6.40
N ALA A 11 -12.94 -29.30 5.40
CA ALA A 11 -12.00 -28.82 4.39
C ALA A 11 -12.60 -27.68 3.54
N LEU A 12 -13.85 -27.83 3.09
CA LEU A 12 -14.57 -26.79 2.33
C LEU A 12 -14.74 -25.50 3.13
N VAL A 13 -15.12 -25.61 4.41
CA VAL A 13 -15.26 -24.44 5.29
C VAL A 13 -13.91 -23.78 5.52
N GLY A 14 -12.84 -24.56 5.75
CA GLY A 14 -11.48 -24.04 5.91
C GLY A 14 -10.97 -23.30 4.67
N LEU A 15 -11.25 -23.82 3.47
CA LEU A 15 -10.92 -23.15 2.20
C LEU A 15 -11.72 -21.86 1.99
N SER A 16 -12.99 -21.82 2.40
CA SER A 16 -13.84 -20.62 2.25
C SER A 16 -13.49 -19.49 3.23
N LEU A 17 -12.86 -19.82 4.36
CA LEU A 17 -12.40 -18.86 5.37
C LEU A 17 -10.94 -18.42 5.17
N ALA A 18 -10.23 -19.03 4.22
CA ALA A 18 -8.90 -18.57 3.86
C ALA A 18 -9.03 -17.16 3.25
N ASP A 19 -8.48 -16.17 3.95
CA ASP A 19 -8.43 -14.78 3.51
C ASP A 19 -7.52 -14.67 2.29
N THR A 20 -8.09 -14.99 1.12
CA THR A 20 -7.46 -14.78 -0.16
C THR A 20 -7.70 -13.33 -0.53
N LYS A 21 -6.92 -12.40 0.03
CA LYS A 21 -6.84 -11.04 -0.49
C LYS A 21 -6.31 -11.14 -1.93
N THR A 22 -7.24 -11.28 -2.88
CA THR A 22 -6.99 -11.48 -4.32
C THR A 22 -6.67 -10.18 -5.05
N HIS A 23 -6.67 -9.05 -4.34
CA HIS A 23 -6.22 -7.79 -4.91
C HIS A 23 -4.70 -7.79 -4.96
N ASN A 24 -4.16 -7.91 -6.17
CA ASN A 24 -2.75 -7.76 -6.42
C ASN A 24 -2.36 -6.33 -6.05
N ARG A 25 -1.83 -6.14 -4.83
CA ARG A 25 -1.26 -4.87 -4.34
C ARG A 25 -0.12 -4.39 -5.23
N GLY A 26 0.36 -5.25 -6.13
CA GLY A 26 1.47 -4.97 -7.00
C GLY A 26 2.80 -5.13 -6.28
N CYS A 27 3.86 -4.76 -6.98
CA CYS A 27 5.22 -4.92 -6.53
C CYS A 27 5.98 -3.62 -6.67
N ASN A 28 6.92 -3.39 -5.75
CA ASN A 28 7.94 -2.38 -5.92
C ASN A 28 9.03 -2.91 -6.86
N TYR A 29 9.19 -2.28 -8.02
CA TYR A 29 10.16 -2.68 -9.02
C TYR A 29 11.47 -1.90 -8.88
N ILE A 30 12.59 -2.62 -8.86
CA ILE A 30 13.93 -2.05 -8.91
C ILE A 30 14.57 -2.54 -10.20
N MET A 31 14.91 -1.62 -11.10
CA MET A 31 15.49 -1.93 -12.42
C MET A 31 14.67 -2.96 -13.22
N GLY A 32 13.35 -2.81 -13.22
CA GLY A 32 12.43 -3.68 -13.96
C GLY A 32 12.22 -5.08 -13.35
N ARG A 33 12.80 -5.36 -12.18
CA ARG A 33 12.55 -6.60 -11.43
C ARG A 33 11.72 -6.32 -10.20
N CYS A 34 10.71 -7.16 -9.98
CA CYS A 34 9.92 -7.13 -8.76
C CYS A 34 10.85 -7.44 -7.58
N SER A 35 11.11 -6.44 -6.74
CA SER A 35 12.00 -6.59 -5.58
C SER A 35 11.23 -7.08 -4.36
N ARG A 36 10.01 -6.59 -4.15
CA ARG A 36 9.13 -6.98 -3.05
C ARG A 36 7.68 -6.63 -3.36
N GLU A 37 6.75 -7.48 -2.92
CA GLU A 37 5.32 -7.13 -2.93
C GLU A 37 5.06 -5.94 -2.00
N CYS A 38 4.07 -5.12 -2.36
CA CYS A 38 3.67 -4.00 -1.53
C CYS A 38 2.97 -4.47 -0.24
N GLU A 39 3.28 -3.81 0.88
CA GLU A 39 2.77 -4.15 2.19
C GLU A 39 1.24 -4.03 2.28
N GLU A 40 0.61 -4.65 3.28
CA GLU A 40 -0.84 -4.50 3.50
C GLU A 40 -1.22 -3.02 3.67
N GLY A 41 -2.30 -2.59 3.01
CA GLY A 41 -2.74 -1.19 3.03
C GLY A 41 -1.96 -0.27 2.09
N THR A 42 -1.18 -0.85 1.17
CA THR A 42 -0.47 -0.12 0.11
C THR A 42 -0.71 -0.76 -1.25
N HIS A 43 -0.51 0.03 -2.31
CA HIS A 43 -0.51 -0.41 -3.70
C HIS A 43 0.75 0.06 -4.43
N SER A 44 1.12 -0.67 -5.48
CA SER A 44 2.22 -0.28 -6.34
C SER A 44 1.85 0.98 -7.13
N TYR A 45 2.66 2.00 -6.97
CA TYR A 45 2.65 3.19 -7.79
C TYR A 45 3.91 3.22 -8.62
N GLY A 46 3.81 3.69 -9.87
CA GLY A 46 4.98 3.86 -10.71
C GLY A 46 4.71 4.78 -11.88
N THR A 47 5.78 5.40 -12.36
CA THR A 47 5.74 6.25 -13.56
C THR A 47 6.67 5.65 -14.60
N GLY A 48 6.14 5.22 -15.74
CA GLY A 48 6.97 4.70 -16.83
C GLY A 48 7.99 5.73 -17.32
N CYS A 49 7.51 6.92 -17.69
CA CYS A 49 8.30 8.13 -17.96
C CYS A 49 7.35 9.34 -17.93
N GLY A 50 7.08 9.89 -16.76
CA GLY A 50 6.01 10.86 -16.56
C GLY A 50 6.30 11.85 -15.43
N TYR A 51 5.36 12.77 -15.21
CA TYR A 51 5.39 13.59 -14.01
C TYR A 51 5.03 12.74 -12.80
N LEU A 52 5.74 12.96 -11.69
CA LEU A 52 5.53 12.23 -10.46
C LEU A 52 4.37 12.85 -9.68
N LEU A 53 3.42 12.04 -9.25
CA LEU A 53 2.51 12.42 -8.17
C LEU A 53 3.14 11.92 -6.86
N PRO A 54 3.54 12.82 -5.94
CA PRO A 54 4.04 12.40 -4.63
C PRO A 54 2.99 11.58 -3.87
N GLU A 55 3.43 10.71 -2.97
CA GLU A 55 2.54 10.02 -2.03
C GLU A 55 1.88 11.05 -1.10
N ALA A 56 0.62 10.82 -0.74
CA ALA A 56 -0.06 11.63 0.26
C ALA A 56 0.54 11.34 1.65
N THR A 57 0.90 12.40 2.38
CA THR A 57 1.47 12.29 3.72
C THR A 57 0.64 13.08 4.73
N CYS A 58 0.88 12.85 6.02
CA CYS A 58 0.29 13.68 7.07
C CYS A 58 0.59 15.18 6.92
N ASP A 59 1.76 15.54 6.35
CA ASP A 59 2.15 16.93 6.10
C ASP A 59 1.56 17.51 4.80
N ASN A 60 1.29 16.65 3.83
CA ASN A 60 0.74 17.01 2.53
C ASN A 60 -0.28 15.95 2.07
N PRO A 61 -1.52 16.00 2.58
CA PRO A 61 -2.52 14.96 2.34
C PRO A 61 -3.10 14.99 0.92
N THR A 62 -2.97 16.11 0.21
CA THR A 62 -3.42 16.28 -1.17
C THR A 62 -2.26 16.76 -2.03
N PRO A 63 -1.27 15.89 -2.30
CA PRO A 63 -0.11 16.27 -3.08
C PRO A 63 -0.51 16.60 -4.51
N GLU A 64 0.11 17.62 -5.08
CA GLU A 64 -0.05 17.96 -6.48
C GLU A 64 1.00 17.26 -7.35
N LEU A 65 0.65 17.04 -8.61
CA LEU A 65 1.56 16.48 -9.61
C LEU A 65 2.81 17.37 -9.76
N ASP A 66 3.99 16.82 -9.53
CA ASP A 66 5.26 17.53 -9.70
C ASP A 66 5.59 17.70 -11.19
N LYS A 67 5.50 18.93 -11.67
CA LYS A 67 5.74 19.31 -13.07
C LYS A 67 7.16 19.79 -13.35
N ARG A 68 8.07 19.78 -12.36
CA ARG A 68 9.44 20.30 -12.52
C ARG A 68 10.31 19.43 -13.43
N GLY A 69 9.97 18.16 -13.57
CA GLY A 69 10.68 17.23 -14.44
C GLY A 69 9.91 15.92 -14.61
N LYS A 70 10.25 15.17 -15.66
CA LYS A 70 9.74 13.82 -15.85
C LYS A 70 10.70 12.83 -15.23
N ILE A 71 10.16 11.84 -14.53
CA ILE A 71 10.90 10.75 -13.92
C ILE A 71 10.54 9.46 -14.67
N CYS A 72 11.56 8.68 -15.01
CA CYS A 72 11.43 7.37 -15.64
C CYS A 72 11.82 6.28 -14.64
N ASP A 73 11.24 5.10 -14.81
CA ASP A 73 11.52 3.91 -13.99
C ASP A 73 11.31 4.12 -12.48
N PHE A 74 10.42 5.03 -12.10
CA PHE A 74 10.03 5.20 -10.70
C PHE A 74 9.00 4.14 -10.32
N SER A 75 9.24 3.47 -9.20
CA SER A 75 8.30 2.54 -8.59
C SER A 75 8.41 2.65 -7.07
N ALA A 76 7.26 2.64 -6.39
CA ALA A 76 7.14 2.69 -4.95
C ALA A 76 5.82 2.03 -4.51
N CYS A 77 5.67 1.77 -3.22
CA CYS A 77 4.40 1.33 -2.63
C CYS A 77 3.76 2.51 -1.91
N TYR A 78 2.61 2.97 -2.41
CA TYR A 78 1.87 4.10 -1.85
C TYR A 78 0.72 3.62 -0.98
N CYS A 79 0.39 4.36 0.07
CA CYS A 79 -0.78 4.08 0.90
C CYS A 79 -2.08 4.05 0.08
N ASP A 80 -2.98 3.14 0.43
CA ASP A 80 -4.30 3.05 -0.18
C ASP A 80 -5.20 4.22 0.27
N PRO A 81 -5.96 4.85 -0.64
CA PRO A 81 -6.97 5.83 -0.24
C PRO A 81 -8.00 5.20 0.71
N PRO A 82 -8.47 5.90 1.76
CA PRO A 82 -8.25 7.31 2.08
C PRO A 82 -7.07 7.58 3.06
N THR A 83 -6.14 6.66 3.20
CA THR A 83 -5.04 6.79 4.18
C THR A 83 -3.87 7.61 3.65
N VAL A 84 -3.07 8.15 4.56
CA VAL A 84 -1.86 8.93 4.27
C VAL A 84 -0.65 8.35 4.99
N ARG A 85 0.56 8.58 4.45
CA ARG A 85 1.81 8.16 5.09
C ARG A 85 2.16 9.09 6.25
N ASP A 86 2.28 8.54 7.45
CA ASP A 86 2.98 9.19 8.54
C ASP A 86 4.49 8.99 8.36
N SER A 87 5.23 10.09 8.17
CA SER A 87 6.68 10.04 7.96
C SER A 87 7.46 9.66 9.22
N ALA A 88 6.89 9.84 10.42
CA ALA A 88 7.53 9.50 11.67
C ALA A 88 7.55 7.98 11.92
N THR A 89 6.40 7.32 11.69
CA THR A 89 6.28 5.86 11.90
C THR A 89 6.41 5.03 10.62
N ASN A 90 6.40 5.70 9.46
CA ASN A 90 6.38 5.08 8.13
C ASN A 90 5.15 4.18 7.87
N LYS A 91 4.05 4.43 8.58
CA LYS A 91 2.79 3.70 8.47
C LYS A 91 1.73 4.47 7.69
N CYS A 92 0.82 3.76 7.06
CA CYS A 92 -0.40 4.34 6.51
C CYS A 92 -1.42 4.50 7.64
N VAL A 93 -1.89 5.72 7.84
CA VAL A 93 -2.84 6.08 8.90
C VAL A 93 -3.99 6.89 8.30
N ALA A 94 -5.12 6.94 9.00
CA ALA A 94 -6.17 7.88 8.64
C ALA A 94 -5.67 9.32 8.88
N LEU A 95 -6.17 10.29 8.12
CA LEU A 95 -5.69 11.67 8.21
C LEU A 95 -5.93 12.28 9.61
N GLU A 96 -7.03 11.89 10.25
CA GLU A 96 -7.39 12.25 11.62
C GLU A 96 -6.45 11.68 12.69
N ASP A 97 -5.74 10.59 12.38
CA ASP A 97 -4.79 9.91 13.26
C ASP A 97 -3.35 10.39 13.06
N CYS A 98 -3.13 11.36 12.18
CA CYS A 98 -1.82 11.95 11.97
C CYS A 98 -1.29 12.59 13.28
N PRO A 99 0.02 12.45 13.56
CA PRO A 99 0.59 13.05 14.74
C PRO A 99 0.35 14.56 14.69
N LYS A 100 -0.26 15.08 15.76
CA LYS A 100 -0.33 16.54 15.94
C LYS A 100 1.11 17.01 16.04
N LYS A 101 1.48 18.00 15.24
CA LYS A 101 2.76 18.69 15.40
C LYS A 101 2.76 19.32 16.78
N GLU A 102 3.27 18.61 17.77
CA GLU A 102 3.95 19.29 18.87
C GLU A 102 5.10 20.01 18.17
N GLU A 103 4.99 21.34 18.15
CA GLU A 103 6.06 22.20 17.67
C GLU A 103 7.35 21.65 18.29
N CYS A 104 8.28 21.17 17.46
CA CYS A 104 9.65 20.99 17.92
C CYS A 104 10.12 22.39 18.34
N GLU A 105 9.88 22.75 19.60
CA GLU A 105 10.51 23.86 20.27
C GLU A 105 12.02 23.58 20.21
N ILE A 106 12.69 24.28 19.30
CA ILE A 106 14.16 24.41 19.26
C ILE A 106 14.49 25.75 19.89
#